data_AF-A0A3A0AGS0-F1
#
_entry.id   AF-A0A3A0AGS0-F1
#
_cell.length_a   1.000
_cell.length_b   1.000
_cell.length_c   1.000
_cell.angle_alpha   90.00
_cell.angle_beta   90.00
_cell.angle_gamma   90.00
#
_symmetry.space_group_name_H-M   'P 1'
#
loop_
_entity.id
_entity.type
_entity.pdbx_description
1 polymer ?
#
loop_
_entity_poly.entity_id
_entity_poly.type
_entity_poly.pdbx_seq_one_letter_code
_entity_poly.pdbx_strand_id
1 'polypeptide(L)'
;MRNDYWQQWRARNSGSSRRKPLLIYGARSVSKERNVSKPPNDRDAVFHPEFREDLRYWVETNRKTALRAFDLIEAILRDPFSGIGKPELLKYLAPNLWSRRLTQEHRIVYLVNEARIDFLQACYHY
;
A
#
# COMPACT_ATOMS: atom_id res chain seq x y z
N MET A 1 4.47 -21.33 -20.26
CA MET A 1 3.64 -21.97 -19.22
C MET A 1 3.04 -20.85 -18.37
N ARG A 2 1.71 -20.69 -18.37
CA ARG A 2 1.01 -19.54 -17.77
C ARG A 2 0.89 -19.74 -16.26
N ASN A 3 1.29 -18.73 -15.50
CA ASN A 3 1.41 -18.76 -14.05
C ASN A 3 0.03 -18.56 -13.39
N ASP A 4 -0.44 -19.60 -12.69
CA ASP A 4 -1.80 -19.79 -12.19
C ASP A 4 -2.04 -19.11 -10.82
N TYR A 5 -1.41 -17.96 -10.61
CA TYR A 5 -1.42 -17.22 -9.32
C TYR A 5 -2.80 -16.65 -8.97
N TRP A 6 -3.61 -16.29 -9.98
CA TRP A 6 -4.91 -15.66 -9.77
C TRP A 6 -5.99 -16.64 -9.25
N GLN A 7 -5.88 -17.92 -9.59
CA GLN A 7 -6.85 -18.93 -9.14
C GLN A 7 -6.63 -19.31 -7.67
N GLN A 8 -5.37 -19.40 -7.22
CA GLN A 8 -5.05 -19.74 -5.82
C GLN A 8 -5.39 -18.62 -4.83
N TRP A 9 -5.37 -17.36 -5.26
CA TRP A 9 -5.73 -16.23 -4.41
C TRP A 9 -7.24 -16.16 -4.11
N ARG A 10 -8.10 -16.36 -5.13
CA ARG A 10 -9.56 -16.36 -4.93
C ARG A 10 -10.03 -17.48 -3.99
N ALA A 11 -9.37 -18.64 -4.02
CA ALA A 11 -9.72 -19.78 -3.18
C ALA A 11 -9.52 -19.50 -1.67
N ARG A 12 -8.56 -18.64 -1.29
CA ARG A 12 -8.26 -18.34 0.13
C ARG A 12 -9.19 -17.30 0.76
N ASN A 13 -9.89 -16.48 -0.04
CA ASN A 13 -10.70 -15.35 0.46
C ASN A 13 -12.22 -15.51 0.21
N SER A 14 -12.69 -16.70 -0.16
CA SER A 14 -14.13 -16.97 -0.36
C SER A 14 -14.86 -17.28 0.96
N GLY A 15 -14.81 -16.34 1.89
CA GLY A 15 -15.55 -16.37 3.16
C GLY A 15 -16.96 -15.81 3.04
N SER A 16 -17.91 -16.64 2.60
CA SER A 16 -19.35 -16.65 2.92
C SER A 16 -20.03 -15.31 3.29
N SER A 17 -20.50 -14.57 2.29
CA SER A 17 -21.56 -13.56 2.48
C SER A 17 -22.91 -14.27 2.66
N ARG A 18 -23.33 -14.46 3.92
CA ARG A 18 -24.71 -14.84 4.25
C ARG A 18 -25.55 -13.57 4.42
N ARG A 19 -26.42 -13.34 3.43
CA ARG A 19 -27.55 -12.40 3.49
C ARG A 19 -28.39 -12.63 4.75
N LYS A 20 -28.80 -11.56 5.42
CA LYS A 20 -30.00 -11.51 6.27
C LYS A 20 -30.72 -10.15 6.11
N PRO A 21 -32.06 -10.13 6.30
CA PRO A 21 -32.98 -9.27 5.56
C PRO A 21 -33.32 -7.93 6.26
N LEU A 22 -33.96 -7.05 5.48
CA LEU A 22 -34.52 -5.76 5.89
C LEU A 22 -35.42 -5.87 7.13
N LEU A 23 -35.13 -5.05 8.14
CA LEU A 23 -36.13 -4.55 9.07
C LEU A 23 -36.18 -3.02 8.98
N ILE A 24 -37.35 -2.55 8.57
CA ILE A 24 -37.84 -1.18 8.54
C ILE A 24 -38.11 -0.73 9.98
N TYR A 25 -37.42 0.31 10.45
CA TYR A 25 -37.96 1.28 11.43
C TYR A 25 -37.21 2.60 11.27
N GLY A 26 -37.96 3.68 11.08
CA GLY A 26 -37.42 5.02 10.96
C GLY A 26 -36.86 5.56 12.28
N ALA A 27 -35.71 6.22 12.19
CA ALA A 27 -35.29 7.25 13.12
C ALA A 27 -34.40 8.23 12.35
N ARG A 28 -34.86 9.48 12.27
CA ARG A 28 -34.10 10.60 11.73
C ARG A 28 -33.00 10.89 12.75
N SER A 29 -31.74 10.64 12.39
CA SER A 29 -30.59 10.94 13.25
C SER A 29 -29.51 11.57 12.38
N VAL A 30 -29.30 12.87 12.57
CA VAL A 30 -28.14 13.60 12.07
C VAL A 30 -26.92 13.06 12.82
N SER A 31 -26.30 12.01 12.31
CA SER A 31 -25.08 11.45 12.88
C SER A 31 -23.88 12.17 12.27
N LYS A 32 -23.35 13.12 13.03
CA LYS A 32 -22.01 13.69 12.91
C LYS A 32 -21.03 12.58 12.53
N GLU A 33 -20.45 12.67 11.33
CA GLU A 33 -19.40 11.78 10.85
C GLU A 33 -18.24 11.84 11.83
N ARG A 34 -18.21 10.86 12.73
CA ARG A 34 -17.04 10.62 13.57
C ARG A 34 -15.95 10.17 12.60
N ASN A 35 -14.83 10.90 12.59
CA ASN A 35 -13.57 10.43 12.03
C ASN A 35 -13.19 9.13 12.77
N VAL A 36 -13.72 8.00 12.31
CA VAL A 36 -13.29 6.69 12.76
C VAL A 36 -12.11 6.35 11.86
N SER A 37 -10.91 6.41 12.42
CA SER A 37 -9.69 6.04 11.71
C SER A 37 -9.86 4.63 11.14
N LYS A 38 -9.57 4.49 9.84
CA LYS A 38 -9.68 3.23 9.10
C LYS A 38 -8.78 2.18 9.79
N PRO A 39 -9.20 0.92 9.94
CA PRO A 39 -8.37 -0.09 10.59
C PRO A 39 -7.02 -0.20 9.85
N PRO A 40 -5.91 -0.49 10.55
CA PRO A 40 -4.55 -0.47 9.97
C PRO A 40 -4.38 -1.27 8.67
N ASN A 41 -5.20 -2.30 8.45
CA ASN A 41 -5.14 -3.17 7.27
C ASN A 41 -5.96 -2.65 6.07
N ASP A 42 -6.55 -1.46 6.17
CA ASP A 42 -7.40 -0.87 5.13
C ASP A 42 -6.94 0.56 4.85
N ARG A 43 -5.61 0.79 4.74
CA ARG A 43 -5.08 2.09 4.33
C ARG A 43 -5.16 2.22 2.82
N ASP A 44 -5.57 3.39 2.34
CA ASP A 44 -5.55 3.67 0.91
C ASP A 44 -4.11 3.82 0.42
N ALA A 45 -3.81 3.28 -0.76
CA ALA A 45 -2.51 3.44 -1.41
C ALA A 45 -2.57 4.64 -2.37
N VAL A 46 -1.81 5.69 -2.10
CA VAL A 46 -1.71 6.88 -2.96
C VAL A 46 -0.37 6.89 -3.64
N PHE A 47 -0.34 6.91 -4.97
CA PHE A 47 0.89 6.96 -5.76
C PHE A 47 1.08 8.35 -6.36
N HIS A 48 2.16 9.02 -5.96
CA HIS A 48 2.56 10.29 -6.56
C HIS A 48 2.96 10.12 -8.04
N PRO A 49 2.82 11.16 -8.87
CA PRO A 49 3.24 11.12 -10.27
C PRO A 49 4.68 10.62 -10.45
N GLU A 50 5.61 11.12 -9.65
CA GLU A 50 7.04 10.76 -9.67
C GLU A 50 7.23 9.26 -9.39
N PHE A 51 6.54 8.73 -8.38
CA PHE A 51 6.56 7.29 -8.09
C PHE A 51 6.06 6.45 -9.27
N ARG A 52 5.01 6.90 -9.97
CA ARG A 52 4.46 6.18 -11.13
C ARG A 52 5.41 6.22 -12.31
N GLU A 53 6.12 7.31 -12.51
CA GLU A 53 7.18 7.45 -13.52
C GLU A 53 8.36 6.53 -13.21
N ASP A 54 8.80 6.45 -11.94
CA ASP A 54 9.84 5.52 -11.51
C ASP A 54 9.44 4.06 -11.77
N LEU A 55 8.19 3.69 -11.45
CA LEU A 55 7.68 2.34 -11.73
C LEU A 55 7.70 2.03 -13.24
N ARG A 56 7.30 3.00 -14.08
CA ARG A 56 7.36 2.86 -15.54
C ARG A 56 8.79 2.65 -16.01
N TYR A 57 9.72 3.50 -15.54
CA TYR A 57 11.14 3.38 -15.84
C TYR A 57 11.67 1.98 -15.50
N TRP A 58 11.33 1.45 -14.32
CA TRP A 58 11.76 0.11 -13.93
C TRP A 58 11.14 -0.99 -14.80
N VAL A 59 9.88 -0.85 -15.22
CA VAL A 59 9.26 -1.82 -16.14
C VAL A 59 9.98 -1.86 -17.48
N GLU A 60 10.40 -0.69 -17.99
CA GLU A 60 11.07 -0.55 -19.28
C GLU A 60 12.55 -0.96 -19.24
N THR A 61 13.26 -0.68 -18.14
CA THR A 61 14.71 -0.91 -18.01
C THR A 61 15.08 -2.22 -17.31
N ASN A 62 14.37 -2.58 -16.23
CA ASN A 62 14.68 -3.75 -15.42
C ASN A 62 13.45 -4.33 -14.72
N ARG A 63 12.79 -5.26 -15.42
CA ARG A 63 11.59 -5.94 -14.94
C ARG A 63 11.75 -6.63 -13.58
N LYS A 64 12.95 -7.10 -13.22
CA LYS A 64 13.20 -7.74 -11.92
C LYS A 64 13.09 -6.72 -10.79
N THR A 65 13.62 -5.51 -10.99
CA THR A 65 13.50 -4.40 -10.04
C THR A 65 12.04 -3.94 -9.93
N ALA A 66 11.31 -3.86 -11.04
CA ALA A 66 9.88 -3.52 -11.03
C ALA A 66 9.05 -4.50 -10.19
N LEU A 67 9.25 -5.81 -10.38
CA LEU A 67 8.56 -6.84 -9.59
C LEU A 67 8.89 -6.72 -8.10
N ARG A 68 10.16 -6.48 -7.77
CA ARG A 68 10.58 -6.25 -6.38
C ARG A 68 9.95 -4.99 -5.78
N ALA A 69 9.73 -3.94 -6.58
CA ALA A 69 9.03 -2.74 -6.12
C ALA A 69 7.57 -3.06 -5.75
N PHE A 70 6.88 -3.87 -6.56
CA PHE A 70 5.54 -4.35 -6.22
C PHE A 70 5.53 -5.20 -4.95
N ASP A 71 6.49 -6.11 -4.77
CA ASP A 71 6.59 -6.91 -3.53
C ASP A 71 6.75 -6.01 -2.29
N LEU A 72 7.52 -4.93 -2.42
CA LEU A 72 7.71 -3.95 -1.35
C LEU A 72 6.44 -3.14 -1.08
N ILE A 73 5.71 -2.71 -2.12
CA ILE A 73 4.43 -1.99 -1.98
C ILE A 73 3.45 -2.84 -1.18
N GLU A 74 3.26 -4.10 -1.56
CA GLU A 74 2.36 -5.03 -0.85
C GLU A 74 2.81 -5.25 0.61
N ALA A 75 4.11 -5.38 0.84
CA ALA A 75 4.65 -5.50 2.20
C ALA A 75 4.41 -4.25 3.04
N ILE A 76 4.55 -3.05 2.45
CA ILE A 76 4.30 -1.75 3.12
C ILE A 76 2.83 -1.59 3.47
N LEU A 77 1.91 -1.97 2.56
CA LEU A 77 0.48 -1.88 2.82
C LEU A 77 0.05 -2.80 3.96
N ARG A 78 0.68 -3.97 4.09
CA ARG A 78 0.42 -4.91 5.18
C ARG A 78 1.03 -4.49 6.50
N ASP A 79 2.31 -4.12 6.50
CA ASP A 79 3.01 -3.64 7.68
C ASP A 79 4.01 -2.55 7.26
N PRO A 80 3.66 -1.27 7.46
CA PRO A 80 4.49 -0.16 6.98
C PRO A 80 5.77 0.03 7.80
N PHE A 81 5.88 -0.52 9.00
CA PHE A 81 7.01 -0.25 9.90
C PHE A 81 8.01 -1.40 9.98
N SER A 82 7.62 -2.60 9.51
CA SER A 82 8.47 -3.78 9.56
C SER A 82 8.47 -4.59 8.25
N GLY A 83 9.33 -5.61 8.18
CA GLY A 83 9.38 -6.55 7.07
C GLY A 83 10.54 -6.31 6.08
N ILE A 84 10.31 -6.70 4.82
CA ILE A 84 11.35 -6.72 3.79
C ILE A 84 11.84 -5.32 3.42
N GLY A 85 13.09 -5.24 2.96
CA GLY A 85 13.68 -3.99 2.49
C GLY A 85 14.25 -3.10 3.60
N LYS A 86 14.40 -3.59 4.85
CA LYS A 86 14.99 -2.83 5.97
C LYS A 86 14.36 -1.43 6.12
N PRO A 87 13.16 -1.34 6.70
CA PRO A 87 12.48 -0.07 6.92
C PRO A 87 13.33 0.87 7.77
N GLU A 88 13.56 2.08 7.27
CA GLU A 88 14.38 3.11 7.90
C GLU A 88 13.54 4.40 8.03
N LEU A 89 13.47 4.98 9.23
CA LEU A 89 12.72 6.22 9.49
C LEU A 89 13.58 7.45 9.14
N LEU A 90 13.09 8.30 8.24
CA LEU A 90 13.76 9.51 7.75
C LEU A 90 13.42 10.74 8.62
N LYS A 91 13.92 10.73 9.86
CA LYS A 91 13.56 11.70 10.92
C LYS A 91 13.83 13.18 10.59
N TYR A 92 14.75 13.47 9.69
CA TYR A 92 15.20 14.84 9.40
C TYR A 92 14.45 15.52 8.26
N LEU A 93 13.64 14.78 7.49
CA LEU A 93 12.95 15.30 6.30
C LEU A 93 11.48 15.59 6.56
N ALA A 94 10.77 14.68 7.23
CA ALA A 94 9.37 14.87 7.61
C ALA A 94 8.95 13.84 8.70
N PRO A 95 7.95 14.15 9.53
CA PRO A 95 7.36 13.16 10.43
C PRO A 95 6.75 12.01 9.63
N ASN A 96 6.88 10.78 10.14
CA ASN A 96 6.34 9.55 9.52
C ASN A 96 6.81 9.24 8.09
N LEU A 97 7.96 9.78 7.69
CA LEU A 97 8.58 9.46 6.41
C LEU A 97 9.50 8.25 6.54
N TRP A 98 9.29 7.24 5.70
CA TRP A 98 10.01 5.98 5.73
C TRP A 98 10.68 5.66 4.40
N SER A 99 11.74 4.88 4.49
CA SER A 99 12.52 4.39 3.36
C SER A 99 12.67 2.88 3.44
N ARG A 100 12.57 2.20 2.30
CA ARG A 100 12.93 0.78 2.15
C ARG A 100 13.86 0.56 0.96
N ARG A 101 14.78 -0.38 1.11
CA ARG A 101 15.77 -0.80 0.11
C ARG A 101 15.12 -1.57 -1.04
N LEU A 102 14.99 -0.86 -2.17
CA LEU A 102 14.64 -1.48 -3.45
C LEU A 102 15.85 -2.20 -4.04
N THR A 103 16.97 -1.49 -4.18
CA THR A 103 18.27 -2.05 -4.57
C THR A 103 19.35 -1.65 -3.55
N GLN A 104 20.62 -1.88 -3.86
CA GLN A 104 21.71 -1.35 -3.03
C GLN A 104 21.68 0.19 -3.03
N GLU A 105 21.38 0.79 -4.18
CA GLU A 105 21.41 2.23 -4.42
C GLU A 105 20.03 2.88 -4.22
N HIS A 106 18.97 2.28 -4.74
CA HIS A 106 17.64 2.90 -4.79
C HIS A 106 16.78 2.54 -3.58
N ARG A 107 15.86 3.45 -3.25
CA ARG A 107 14.92 3.32 -2.13
C ARG A 107 13.51 3.61 -2.58
N ILE A 108 12.55 2.92 -1.98
CA ILE A 108 11.15 3.35 -1.97
C ILE A 108 10.96 4.25 -0.77
N VAL A 109 10.52 5.49 -1.03
CA VAL A 109 10.21 6.49 -0.01
C VAL A 109 8.69 6.61 0.08
N TYR A 110 8.16 6.50 1.30
CA TYR A 110 6.72 6.55 1.56
C TYR A 110 6.41 7.25 2.88
N LEU A 111 5.25 7.89 2.93
CA LEU A 111 4.72 8.55 4.11
C LEU A 111 3.57 7.72 4.66
N VAL A 112 3.58 7.47 5.97
CA VAL A 112 2.54 6.68 6.64
C VAL A 112 1.60 7.61 7.40
N ASN A 113 0.34 7.66 6.98
CA ASN A 113 -0.74 8.36 7.66
C ASN A 113 -1.73 7.37 8.29
N GLU A 114 -2.67 7.87 9.10
CA GLU A 114 -3.66 7.01 9.76
C GLU A 114 -4.54 6.26 8.75
N ALA A 115 -5.01 6.96 7.70
CA ALA A 115 -5.95 6.43 6.73
C ALA A 115 -5.32 5.99 5.39
N ARG A 116 -4.08 6.42 5.09
CA ARG A 116 -3.44 6.18 3.79
C ARG A 116 -1.92 6.07 3.87
N ILE A 117 -1.33 5.53 2.82
CA ILE A 117 0.11 5.50 2.61
C ILE A 117 0.39 6.20 1.28
N ASP A 118 1.18 7.28 1.35
CA ASP A 118 1.58 8.06 0.19
C ASP A 118 2.96 7.58 -0.28
N PHE A 119 3.04 6.96 -1.45
CA PHE A 119 4.29 6.53 -2.07
C PHE A 119 4.83 7.66 -2.93
N LEU A 120 6.05 8.11 -2.62
CA LEU A 120 6.62 9.34 -3.13
C LEU A 120 7.61 9.07 -4.28
N GLN A 121 8.58 8.19 -4.07
CA GLN A 121 9.66 7.90 -5.02
C GLN A 121 10.14 6.45 -4.89
N ALA A 122 10.60 5.86 -6.01
CA ALA A 122 11.21 4.53 -6.09
C ALA A 122 12.61 4.55 -6.73
N CYS A 123 13.11 5.73 -7.08
CA CYS A 123 14.46 5.95 -7.57
C CYS A 123 15.12 7.14 -6.83
N TYR A 124 16.44 7.09 -6.69
CA TYR A 124 17.21 8.27 -6.33
C TYR A 124 17.57 8.97 -7.64
N HIS A 125 16.88 10.07 -7.94
CA HIS A 125 17.34 11.03 -8.95
C HIS A 125 18.32 11.96 -8.24
N TYR A 126 19.62 11.80 -8.52
CA TYR A 126 20.66 12.77 -8.16
C TYR A 126 20.97 13.65 -9.36
#